data_AF-A0A7G3AYD5-F1
#
_entry.id   AF-A0A7G3AYD5-F1
#
_cell.length_a   1.000
_cell.length_b   1.000
_cell.length_c   1.000
_cell.angle_alpha   90.00
_cell.angle_beta   90.00
_cell.angle_gamma   90.00
#
_symmetry.space_group_name_H-M   'P 1'
#
loop_
_entity.id
_entity.type
_entity.pdbx_description
1 polymer ?
#
loop_
_entity_poly.entity_id
_entity_poly.type
_entity_poly.pdbx_seq_one_letter_code
_entity_poly.pdbx_strand_id
1 'polypeptide(L)'
;MIVQFFVTIAFLLTFGALAIMALELIRWPLKFVLRYEWLLTRISFICIAISSVCLFLATAVFGGSAYRRDWLLYPKFNVLSWSYALAVVAFMILGVAALVLFGESRRSYELRREAKNLVMQMQMQEPGFHPHHHRSLQGYI
;
A
#
# COMPACT_ATOMS: atom_id res chain seq x y z
N MET A 1 11.44 13.17 -20.05
CA MET A 1 11.42 13.43 -18.60
C MET A 1 10.38 12.63 -17.83
N ILE A 2 9.23 12.29 -18.42
CA ILE A 2 8.16 11.56 -17.71
C ILE A 2 8.52 10.10 -17.31
N VAL A 3 9.27 9.35 -18.14
CA VAL A 3 9.70 7.98 -17.79
C VAL A 3 10.59 7.97 -16.55
N GLN A 4 11.55 8.88 -16.48
CA GLN A 4 12.43 9.01 -15.32
C GLN A 4 11.64 9.30 -14.05
N PHE A 5 10.68 10.22 -14.12
CA PHE A 5 9.80 10.55 -12.99
C PHE A 5 9.01 9.33 -12.47
N PHE A 6 8.44 8.52 -13.37
CA PHE A 6 7.71 7.33 -12.96
C PHE A 6 8.61 6.27 -12.33
N VAL A 7 9.81 6.05 -12.89
CA VAL A 7 10.76 5.08 -12.35
C VAL A 7 11.28 5.53 -10.98
N THR A 8 11.60 6.82 -10.79
CA THR A 8 12.09 7.33 -9.50
C THR A 8 11.02 7.28 -8.42
N ILE A 9 9.78 7.64 -8.73
CA ILE A 9 8.67 7.51 -7.77
C ILE A 9 8.43 6.05 -7.41
N ALA A 10 8.38 5.15 -8.41
CA ALA A 10 8.21 3.72 -8.14
C ALA A 10 9.34 3.16 -7.29
N PHE A 11 10.58 3.61 -7.52
CA PHE A 11 11.73 3.23 -6.71
C PHE A 11 11.56 3.69 -5.24
N LEU A 12 11.28 4.97 -5.01
CA LEU A 12 11.13 5.52 -3.67
C LEU A 12 9.98 4.86 -2.90
N LEU A 13 8.83 4.67 -3.55
CA LEU A 13 7.66 4.03 -2.94
C LEU A 13 7.91 2.55 -2.63
N THR A 14 8.61 1.83 -3.51
CA THR A 14 8.94 0.42 -3.27
C THR A 14 9.92 0.25 -2.11
N PHE A 15 10.99 1.04 -2.06
CA PHE A 15 11.94 0.99 -0.94
C PHE A 15 11.31 1.44 0.37
N GLY A 16 10.44 2.46 0.34
CA GLY A 16 9.65 2.86 1.50
C GLY A 16 8.73 1.73 2.01
N ALA A 17 8.01 1.07 1.11
CA ALA A 17 7.16 -0.06 1.47
C ALA A 17 7.96 -1.25 2.00
N LEU A 18 9.12 -1.57 1.42
CA LEU A 18 10.02 -2.61 1.92
C LEU A 18 10.50 -2.29 3.35
N ALA A 19 10.84 -1.04 3.63
CA ALA A 19 11.23 -0.61 4.98
C ALA A 19 10.08 -0.77 5.97
N ILE A 20 8.86 -0.39 5.60
CA ILE A 20 7.66 -0.58 6.44
C ILE A 20 7.43 -2.06 6.71
N MET A 21 7.43 -2.91 5.67
CA MET A 21 7.23 -4.36 5.82
C MET A 21 8.33 -5.01 6.65
N ALA A 22 9.58 -4.56 6.54
CA ALA A 22 10.67 -5.04 7.38
C ALA A 22 10.45 -4.70 8.87
N LEU A 23 9.96 -3.50 9.16
CA LEU A 23 9.61 -3.08 10.53
C LEU A 23 8.41 -3.87 11.08
N GLU A 24 7.40 -4.14 10.24
CA GLU A 24 6.27 -5.01 10.58
C GLU A 24 6.75 -6.43 10.93
N LEU A 25 7.65 -7.00 10.11
CA LEU A 25 8.18 -8.35 10.29
C LEU A 25 9.01 -8.50 11.57
N ILE A 26 9.89 -7.54 11.85
CA ILE A 26 10.73 -7.52 13.07
C ILE A 26 9.88 -7.12 14.31
N ARG A 27 8.65 -6.64 14.11
CA ARG A 27 7.75 -6.14 15.15
C ARG A 27 8.40 -5.03 15.99
N TRP A 28 9.18 -4.17 15.36
CA TRP A 28 9.89 -3.09 16.05
C TRP A 28 9.36 -1.73 15.59
N PRO A 29 8.86 -0.85 16.50
CA PRO A 29 8.64 -1.05 17.93
C PRO A 29 7.31 -1.77 18.24
N LEU A 30 7.35 -2.76 19.13
CA LEU A 30 6.28 -3.74 19.34
C LEU A 30 4.89 -3.12 19.56
N LYS A 31 4.77 -2.11 20.43
CA LYS A 31 3.49 -1.46 20.74
C LYS A 31 2.89 -0.68 19.56
N PHE A 32 3.75 -0.12 18.70
CA PHE A 32 3.31 0.66 17.55
C PHE A 32 2.82 -0.26 16.43
N VAL A 33 3.63 -1.26 16.08
CA VAL A 33 3.31 -2.24 15.05
C VAL A 33 2.01 -2.96 15.39
N LEU A 34 1.87 -3.51 16.60
CA LEU A 34 0.65 -4.24 16.98
C LEU A 34 -0.63 -3.38 16.95
N ARG A 35 -0.53 -2.08 17.23
CA ARG A 35 -1.68 -1.17 17.24
C ARG A 35 -2.08 -0.71 15.85
N TYR A 36 -1.09 -0.53 14.97
CA TYR A 36 -1.26 0.04 13.65
C TYR A 36 -1.01 -0.95 12.50
N GLU A 37 -0.89 -2.24 12.78
CA GLU A 37 -0.61 -3.31 11.81
C GLU A 37 -1.48 -3.20 10.56
N TRP A 38 -2.80 -3.17 10.73
CA TRP A 38 -3.72 -2.99 9.61
C TRP A 38 -3.44 -1.72 8.77
N LEU A 39 -3.06 -0.62 9.41
CA LEU A 39 -2.77 0.63 8.72
C LEU A 39 -1.44 0.55 7.96
N LEU A 40 -0.40 0.02 8.60
CA LEU A 40 0.93 -0.18 8.02
C LEU A 40 0.85 -1.10 6.79
N THR A 41 0.17 -2.25 6.91
CA THR A 41 -0.02 -3.19 5.81
C THR A 41 -0.82 -2.57 4.66
N ARG A 42 -1.83 -1.75 4.97
CA ARG A 42 -2.60 -1.01 3.96
C ARG A 42 -1.77 0.07 3.25
N ILE A 43 -0.90 0.77 3.97
CA ILE A 43 0.03 1.74 3.38
C ILE A 43 1.01 1.02 2.45
N SER A 44 1.61 -0.08 2.90
CA SER A 44 2.50 -0.92 2.09
C SER A 44 1.82 -1.39 0.80
N PHE A 45 0.56 -1.86 0.90
CA PHE A 45 -0.26 -2.21 -0.26
C PHE A 45 -0.40 -1.04 -1.25
N ILE A 46 -0.80 0.14 -0.78
CA ILE A 46 -1.01 1.32 -1.65
C ILE A 46 0.30 1.72 -2.32
N CYS A 47 1.41 1.76 -1.58
CA CYS A 47 2.72 2.10 -2.13
C CYS A 47 3.13 1.12 -3.24
N ILE A 48 3.01 -0.20 -3.00
CA ILE A 48 3.39 -1.22 -3.99
C ILE A 48 2.46 -1.18 -5.21
N ALA A 49 1.15 -0.95 -5.02
CA ALA A 49 0.20 -0.82 -6.12
C ALA A 49 0.53 0.40 -7.00
N ILE A 50 0.79 1.56 -6.40
CA ILE A 50 1.19 2.76 -7.14
C ILE A 50 2.52 2.53 -7.86
N SER A 51 3.51 1.90 -7.22
CA SER A 51 4.79 1.54 -7.86
C SER A 51 4.60 0.65 -9.09
N SER A 52 3.75 -0.37 -9.01
CA SER A 52 3.44 -1.26 -10.13
C SER A 52 2.82 -0.48 -11.30
N VAL A 53 1.84 0.39 -11.03
CA VAL A 53 1.21 1.23 -12.05
C VAL A 53 2.21 2.22 -12.67
N CYS A 54 3.06 2.86 -11.86
CA CYS A 54 4.09 3.77 -12.35
C CYS A 54 5.10 3.05 -13.25
N LEU A 55 5.56 1.85 -12.88
CA LEU A 55 6.47 1.06 -13.73
C LEU A 55 5.78 0.55 -15.00
N PHE A 56 4.51 0.17 -14.93
CA PHE A 56 3.73 -0.16 -16.12
C PHE A 56 3.67 1.03 -17.09
N LEU A 57 3.34 2.23 -16.59
CA LEU A 57 3.33 3.44 -17.42
C LEU A 57 4.72 3.76 -17.98
N ALA A 58 5.77 3.65 -17.17
CA ALA A 58 7.14 3.87 -17.61
C ALA A 58 7.54 2.91 -18.75
N THR A 59 7.24 1.61 -18.60
CA THR A 59 7.58 0.57 -19.58
C THR A 59 6.73 0.65 -20.84
N ALA A 60 5.44 1.00 -20.74
CA ALA A 60 4.56 1.22 -21.89
C ALA A 60 5.01 2.43 -22.71
N VAL A 61 5.31 3.54 -22.04
CA VAL A 61 5.75 4.79 -22.67
C VAL A 61 7.14 4.64 -23.30
N PHE A 62 8.09 4.05 -22.58
CA PHE A 62 9.44 3.81 -23.08
C PHE A 62 9.43 2.78 -24.22
N GLY A 63 8.67 1.69 -24.08
CA GLY A 63 8.53 0.66 -25.11
C GLY A 63 7.88 1.19 -26.39
N GLY A 64 6.76 1.92 -26.26
CA GLY A 64 6.06 2.51 -27.41
C GLY A 64 6.83 3.64 -28.11
N SER A 65 7.69 4.34 -27.37
CA SER A 65 8.51 5.43 -27.91
C SER A 65 9.95 5.01 -28.21
N ALA A 66 10.30 3.72 -28.10
CA ALA A 66 11.69 3.25 -28.19
C ALA A 66 12.37 3.64 -29.51
N TYR A 67 11.62 3.59 -30.61
CA TYR A 67 12.11 3.90 -31.95
C TYR A 67 11.86 5.35 -32.39
N ARG A 68 11.16 6.15 -31.57
CA ARG A 68 10.88 7.56 -31.87
C ARG A 68 12.09 8.42 -31.53
N ARG A 69 12.47 9.30 -32.45
CA ARG A 69 13.66 10.16 -32.29
C ARG A 69 13.36 11.51 -31.65
N ASP A 70 12.09 11.88 -31.55
CA ASP A 70 11.66 13.23 -31.17
C ASP A 70 11.57 13.43 -29.65
N TRP A 71 11.67 12.34 -28.88
CA TRP A 71 11.45 12.34 -27.43
C TRP A 71 12.73 12.56 -26.62
N LEU A 72 13.86 12.02 -27.10
CA LEU A 72 15.08 11.83 -26.30
C LEU A 72 16.25 12.59 -26.94
N LEU A 73 17.07 13.25 -26.12
CA LEU A 73 18.17 14.11 -26.59
C LEU A 73 19.23 13.35 -27.42
N TYR A 74 19.40 12.05 -27.16
CA TYR A 74 20.32 11.17 -27.89
C TYR A 74 19.65 9.85 -28.30
N PRO A 75 18.81 9.86 -29.34
CA PRO A 75 17.98 8.71 -29.70
C PRO A 75 18.79 7.54 -30.27
N LYS A 76 20.01 7.77 -30.79
CA LYS A 76 20.86 6.71 -31.35
C LYS A 76 21.34 5.68 -30.32
N PHE A 77 21.43 6.06 -29.06
CA PHE A 77 21.83 5.15 -27.97
C PHE A 77 20.62 4.54 -27.24
N ASN A 78 19.41 4.85 -27.69
CA ASN A 78 18.18 4.36 -27.08
C ASN A 78 17.85 2.95 -27.58
N VAL A 79 18.49 1.95 -26.99
CA VAL A 79 18.23 0.54 -27.27
C VAL A 79 17.44 -0.10 -26.12
N LEU A 80 16.54 -1.01 -26.47
CA LEU A 80 15.87 -1.88 -25.50
C LEU A 80 16.91 -2.82 -24.90
N SER A 81 17.45 -2.43 -23.75
CA SER A 81 18.46 -3.17 -23.03
C SER A 81 17.82 -4.11 -21.99
N TRP A 82 18.65 -4.92 -21.34
CA TRP A 82 18.23 -5.81 -20.27
C TRP A 82 17.51 -5.09 -19.11
N SER A 83 17.83 -3.82 -18.83
CA SER A 83 17.15 -3.08 -17.77
C SER A 83 15.66 -2.84 -18.09
N TYR A 84 15.30 -2.71 -19.37
CA TYR A 84 13.91 -2.64 -19.79
C TYR A 84 13.17 -3.95 -19.54
N ALA A 85 13.77 -5.09 -19.92
CA ALA A 85 13.19 -6.41 -19.67
C ALA A 85 12.99 -6.64 -18.16
N LEU A 86 13.97 -6.25 -17.34
CA LEU A 86 13.84 -6.32 -15.88
C LEU A 86 12.73 -5.40 -15.34
N ALA A 87 12.55 -4.20 -15.89
CA ALA A 87 11.47 -3.31 -15.50
C ALA A 87 10.08 -3.90 -15.83
N VAL A 88 9.96 -4.60 -16.95
CA VAL A 88 8.73 -5.33 -17.34
C VAL A 88 8.42 -6.44 -16.34
N VAL A 89 9.42 -7.25 -15.99
CA VAL A 89 9.26 -8.31 -14.97
C VAL A 89 8.94 -7.70 -13.60
N ALA A 90 9.59 -6.59 -13.23
CA ALA A 90 9.41 -5.94 -11.94
C ALA A 90 7.98 -5.44 -11.71
N PHE A 91 7.35 -4.76 -12.69
CA PHE A 91 5.98 -4.28 -12.49
C PHE A 91 4.98 -5.43 -12.33
N MET A 92 5.21 -6.55 -13.02
CA MET A 92 4.38 -7.76 -12.91
C MET A 92 4.49 -8.38 -11.51
N ILE A 93 5.71 -8.55 -11.01
CA ILE A 93 5.95 -9.05 -9.64
C ILE A 93 5.33 -8.11 -8.61
N LEU A 94 5.53 -6.80 -8.75
CA LEU A 94 4.93 -5.80 -7.86
C LEU A 94 3.39 -5.83 -7.94
N GLY A 95 2.81 -6.10 -9.11
CA GLY A 95 1.38 -6.28 -9.28
C GLY A 95 0.84 -7.47 -8.49
N VAL A 96 1.52 -8.63 -8.59
CA VAL A 96 1.16 -9.82 -7.80
C VAL A 96 1.35 -9.55 -6.30
N ALA A 97 2.45 -8.90 -5.91
CA ALA A 97 2.69 -8.52 -4.52
C ALA A 97 1.60 -7.59 -3.97
N ALA A 98 1.12 -6.64 -4.77
CA ALA A 98 -0.01 -5.77 -4.41
C ALA A 98 -1.29 -6.58 -4.17
N LEU A 99 -1.59 -7.59 -5.00
CA LEU A 99 -2.77 -8.45 -4.81
C LEU A 99 -2.69 -9.28 -3.52
N VAL A 100 -1.51 -9.82 -3.20
CA VAL A 100 -1.27 -10.54 -1.94
C VAL A 100 -1.44 -9.60 -0.75
N LEU A 101 -0.81 -8.43 -0.78
CA LEU A 101 -0.93 -7.42 0.27
C LEU A 101 -2.36 -6.89 0.43
N PHE A 102 -3.14 -6.84 -0.65
CA PHE A 102 -4.56 -6.50 -0.58
C PHE A 102 -5.34 -7.53 0.24
N GLY A 103 -5.10 -8.83 0.00
CA GLY A 103 -5.68 -9.92 0.78
C GLY A 103 -5.32 -9.83 2.26
N GLU A 104 -4.04 -9.65 2.56
CA GLU A 104 -3.54 -9.47 3.94
C GLU A 104 -4.16 -8.22 4.60
N SER A 105 -4.24 -7.10 3.89
CA SER A 105 -4.84 -5.87 4.43
C SER A 105 -6.33 -6.02 4.78
N ARG A 106 -7.06 -6.86 4.05
CA ARG A 106 -8.46 -7.20 4.35
C ARG A 106 -8.56 -8.10 5.56
N ARG A 107 -7.75 -9.15 5.62
CA ARG A 107 -7.71 -10.07 6.76
C ARG A 107 -7.36 -9.35 8.06
N SER A 108 -6.35 -8.47 8.03
CA SER A 108 -5.95 -7.67 9.19
C SER A 108 -7.03 -6.67 9.62
N TYR A 109 -7.89 -6.23 8.69
CA TYR A 109 -9.03 -5.38 9.02
C TYR A 109 -10.11 -6.16 9.78
N GLU A 110 -10.42 -7.36 9.29
CA GLU A 110 -11.45 -8.24 9.84
C GLU A 110 -11.08 -8.70 11.25
N LEU A 111 -9.85 -9.16 11.45
CA LEU A 111 -9.33 -9.54 12.78
C LEU A 111 -9.45 -8.39 13.79
N ARG A 112 -9.16 -7.16 13.36
CA ARG A 112 -9.30 -5.98 14.23
C ARG A 112 -10.76 -5.67 14.54
N ARG A 113 -11.67 -5.88 13.59
CA ARG A 113 -13.11 -5.70 13.79
C ARG A 113 -13.67 -6.74 14.77
N GLU A 114 -13.27 -7.99 14.62
CA GLU A 114 -13.62 -9.08 15.55
C GLU A 114 -13.12 -8.80 16.96
N ALA A 115 -11.86 -8.39 17.12
CA ALA A 115 -11.30 -8.04 18.42
C ALA A 115 -12.08 -6.91 19.11
N LYS A 116 -12.50 -5.88 18.37
CA LYS A 116 -13.34 -4.79 18.91
C LYS A 116 -14.73 -5.28 19.32
N ASN A 117 -15.35 -6.14 18.51
CA ASN A 117 -16.67 -6.69 18.80
C ASN A 117 -16.63 -7.56 20.07
N LEU A 118 -15.59 -8.37 20.25
CA LEU A 118 -15.40 -9.20 21.45
C LEU A 118 -15.23 -8.35 22.71
N VAL A 119 -14.41 -7.28 22.66
CA VAL A 119 -14.26 -6.35 23.79
C VAL A 119 -15.60 -5.70 24.15
N MET A 120 -16.38 -5.28 23.15
CA MET A 120 -17.72 -4.70 23.37
C MET A 120 -18.68 -5.70 24.02
N GLN A 121 -18.65 -6.98 23.62
CA GLN A 121 -19.44 -8.04 24.25
C GLN A 121 -19.02 -8.31 25.70
N MET A 122 -17.71 -8.31 25.99
CA MET A 122 -17.21 -8.47 27.36
C MET A 122 -17.68 -7.33 28.28
N GLN A 123 -17.62 -6.07 27.81
CA GLN A 123 -18.08 -4.90 28.57
C GLN A 123 -19.59 -4.92 28.83
N MET A 124 -20.40 -5.43 27.91
CA MET A 124 -21.84 -5.55 28.09
C MET A 124 -22.24 -6.63 29.10
N GLN A 125 -21.39 -7.64 29.32
CA GLN A 125 -21.64 -8.77 30.21
C GLN A 125 -21.21 -8.50 31.67
N GLU A 126 -20.49 -7.41 31.95
CA GLU A 126 -20.06 -7.05 33.31
C GLU A 126 -21.29 -6.70 34.19
N PRO A 127 -21.51 -7.41 35.31
CA PRO A 127 -22.62 -7.17 36.22
C PRO A 127 -22.41 -5.84 36.96
N GLY A 128 -22.93 -4.77 36.36
CA GLY A 128 -22.74 -3.38 36.81
C GLY A 128 -22.76 -2.35 35.67
N PHE A 129 -22.82 -2.79 34.41
CA PHE A 129 -22.93 -1.90 33.25
C PHE A 129 -24.29 -1.19 33.20
N HIS A 130 -24.36 0.04 33.75
CA HIS A 130 -25.45 0.96 33.48
C HIS A 130 -25.16 1.73 32.19
N PRO A 131 -25.97 1.59 31.13
CA PRO A 131 -25.82 2.43 29.96
C PRO A 131 -26.11 3.88 30.39
N HIS A 132 -25.09 4.74 30.33
CA HIS A 132 -25.30 6.19 30.40
C HIS A 132 -26.05 6.61 29.14
N HIS A 133 -27.38 6.50 29.19
CA HIS A 133 -28.25 7.16 28.24
C HIS A 133 -28.00 8.66 28.35
N HIS A 134 -27.28 9.22 27.38
CA HIS A 134 -27.37 10.64 27.09
C HIS A 134 -28.81 10.91 26.67
N ARG A 135 -29.62 11.32 27.65
CA ARG A 135 -30.96 11.85 27.49
C ARG A 135 -30.82 13.08 26.58
N SER A 136 -31.04 12.92 25.29
CA SER A 136 -31.38 14.05 24.43
C SER A 136 -32.60 14.70 25.05
N LEU A 137 -32.42 15.91 25.57
CA LEU A 137 -33.48 16.78 26.09
C LEU A 137 -34.48 17.03 24.96
N GLN A 138 -35.45 16.12 24.86
CA GLN A 138 -36.69 16.33 24.16
C GLN A 138 -37.62 17.03 25.14
N GLY A 139 -38.01 18.25 24.77
CA GLY A 139 -39.07 19.01 25.43
C GLY A 139 -38.56 20.22 26.18
N TYR A 140 -38.57 21.38 25.51
CA TYR A 140 -39.24 22.57 26.01
C TYR A 140 -39.75 23.37 24.80
N ILE A 141 -41.09 23.39 24.69
CA ILE A 141 -42.00 24.45 24.24
C ILE A 141 -41.70 25.13 22.89
#